data_AF-A0A3D0XI35-F1
#
_entry.id   AF-A0A3D0XI35-F1
#
_cell.length_a   1.000
_cell.length_b   1.000
_cell.length_c   1.000
_cell.angle_alpha   90.00
_cell.angle_beta   90.00
_cell.angle_gamma   90.00
#
_symmetry.space_group_name_H-M   'P 1'
#
loop_
_entity.id
_entity.type
_entity.pdbx_description
1 polymer ?
#
loop_
_entity_poly.entity_id
_entity_poly.type
_entity_poly.pdbx_seq_one_letter_code
_entity_poly.pdbx_strand_id
1 'polypeptide(L)'
;MKLKPQNIQLLVLILACSLSTQTGQTAESHGFNEVIRPILSRHCLACHGPDAAKRKADLRLDIPSSALQRNSEGQAAILPGDPLASLMVQRMHHPDPEERMPPTETGLELTREEKESIEAWIREGATYEKHWAFEAPKEIQPPS
;
A
#
# COMPACT_ATOMS: atom_id res chain seq x y z
N MET A 1 -30.89 -31.47 52.85
CA MET A 1 -29.99 -31.49 54.01
C MET A 1 -28.68 -32.14 53.58
N LYS A 2 -27.54 -31.46 53.82
CA LYS A 2 -26.13 -31.88 53.67
C LYS A 2 -25.46 -31.80 52.29
N LEU A 3 -24.27 -31.21 52.33
CA LEU A 3 -23.31 -30.84 51.29
C LEU A 3 -22.17 -31.86 51.17
N LYS A 4 -21.59 -31.93 49.95
CA LYS A 4 -20.14 -32.13 49.61
C LYS A 4 -19.52 -33.53 49.83
N PRO A 5 -18.29 -33.79 49.34
CA PRO A 5 -17.74 -33.78 47.97
C PRO A 5 -16.89 -35.07 47.72
N GLN A 6 -16.16 -35.18 46.59
CA GLN A 6 -14.76 -35.70 46.48
C GLN A 6 -14.43 -36.43 45.15
N ASN A 7 -13.40 -35.88 44.49
CA ASN A 7 -12.21 -36.51 43.86
C ASN A 7 -12.38 -37.34 42.57
N ILE A 8 -11.99 -36.80 41.40
CA ILE A 8 -10.64 -36.92 40.78
C ILE A 8 -10.28 -38.37 40.42
N GLN A 9 -10.54 -38.78 39.17
CA GLN A 9 -9.62 -39.67 38.45
C GLN A 9 -9.74 -39.55 36.91
N LEU A 10 -8.84 -38.72 36.38
CA LEU A 10 -8.15 -38.76 35.09
C LEU A 10 -8.46 -39.95 34.12
N LEU A 11 -8.91 -39.66 32.89
CA LEU A 11 -8.47 -40.42 31.70
C LEU A 11 -8.63 -39.61 30.39
N VAL A 12 -7.57 -38.89 30.05
CA VAL A 12 -6.99 -38.64 28.71
C VAL A 12 -7.96 -38.58 27.51
N LEU A 13 -8.48 -37.38 27.22
CA LEU A 13 -8.93 -37.02 25.87
C LEU A 13 -7.71 -36.52 25.08
N ILE A 14 -7.26 -37.31 24.12
CA ILE A 14 -6.25 -36.94 23.12
C ILE A 14 -6.85 -35.86 22.24
N LEU A 15 -6.77 -34.61 22.70
CA LEU A 15 -6.96 -33.44 21.85
C LEU A 15 -5.64 -33.23 21.12
N ALA A 16 -5.49 -33.88 19.97
CA ALA A 16 -4.47 -33.55 19.00
C ALA A 16 -4.73 -32.12 18.53
N CYS A 17 -4.21 -31.18 19.30
CA CYS A 17 -4.17 -29.76 18.99
C CYS A 17 -3.19 -29.64 17.82
N SER A 18 -3.73 -29.63 16.60
CA SER A 18 -2.99 -29.23 15.41
C SER A 18 -2.51 -27.81 15.65
N LEU A 19 -1.28 -27.68 16.19
CA LEU A 19 -0.52 -26.44 16.14
C LEU A 19 -0.19 -26.21 14.67
N SER A 20 -1.13 -25.63 13.93
CA SER A 20 -0.82 -24.91 12.72
C SER A 20 0.07 -23.74 13.16
N THR A 21 1.38 -23.92 13.05
CA THR A 21 2.32 -22.81 13.03
C THR A 21 1.91 -21.91 11.89
N GLN A 22 1.13 -20.88 12.20
CA GLN A 22 0.88 -19.79 11.29
C GLN A 22 2.21 -19.06 11.15
N THR A 23 2.98 -19.42 10.11
CA THR A 23 4.06 -18.58 9.64
C THR A 23 3.38 -17.29 9.22
N GLY A 24 3.40 -16.29 10.10
CA GLY A 24 3.04 -14.93 9.75
C GLY A 24 4.00 -14.54 8.63
N GLN A 25 3.50 -14.62 7.40
CA GLN A 25 4.12 -13.97 6.28
C GLN A 25 4.14 -12.50 6.68
N THR A 26 5.31 -11.99 7.08
CA THR A 26 5.49 -10.56 7.25
C THR A 26 5.00 -9.97 5.94
N ALA A 27 3.87 -9.26 5.98
CA ALA A 27 3.45 -8.49 4.83
C ALA A 27 4.66 -7.62 4.50
N GLU A 28 5.36 -7.95 3.41
CA GLU A 28 6.48 -7.17 2.92
C GLU A 28 5.91 -5.76 2.79
N SER A 29 6.29 -4.85 3.69
CA SER A 29 5.71 -3.51 3.67
C SER A 29 6.08 -2.93 2.31
N HIS A 30 5.12 -2.36 1.60
CA HIS A 30 5.37 -1.74 0.31
C HIS A 30 6.08 -0.40 0.57
N GLY A 31 7.36 -0.48 0.90
CA GLY A 31 8.23 0.65 1.21
C GLY A 31 8.12 1.68 0.10
N PHE A 32 7.95 2.94 0.46
CA PHE A 32 7.66 3.97 -0.53
C PHE A 32 8.82 4.11 -1.50
N ASN A 33 10.06 4.01 -1.02
CA ASN A 33 11.23 4.18 -1.87
C ASN A 33 11.53 2.98 -2.76
N GLU A 34 11.35 1.77 -2.25
CA GLU A 34 11.74 0.52 -2.91
C GLU A 34 10.67 0.06 -3.91
N VAL A 35 9.39 0.28 -3.59
CA VAL A 35 8.27 -0.25 -4.37
C VAL A 35 7.47 0.86 -5.03
N ILE A 36 6.95 1.81 -4.25
CA ILE A 36 5.94 2.76 -4.74
C ILE A 36 6.53 3.83 -5.64
N ARG A 37 7.65 4.44 -5.24
CA ARG A 37 8.31 5.51 -5.99
C ARG A 37 8.72 5.05 -7.40
N PRO A 38 9.32 3.86 -7.61
CA PRO A 38 9.58 3.35 -8.96
C PRO A 38 8.32 3.19 -9.82
N ILE A 39 7.22 2.70 -9.23
CA ILE A 39 5.93 2.55 -9.93
C ILE A 39 5.39 3.93 -10.34
N LEU A 40 5.33 4.89 -9.40
CA LEU A 40 4.90 6.25 -9.68
C LEU A 40 5.80 6.92 -10.74
N SER A 41 7.12 6.77 -10.63
CA SER A 41 8.08 7.38 -11.54
C SER A 41 7.89 6.91 -12.97
N ARG A 42 7.58 5.63 -13.17
CA ARG A 42 7.39 5.05 -14.50
C ARG A 42 6.04 5.42 -15.09
N HIS A 43 4.97 5.34 -14.30
CA HIS A 43 3.60 5.39 -14.83
C HIS A 43 2.90 6.73 -14.65
N CYS A 44 3.30 7.54 -13.67
CA CYS A 44 2.49 8.67 -13.22
C CYS A 44 3.20 10.02 -13.36
N LEU A 45 4.49 10.08 -13.05
CA LEU A 45 5.18 11.37 -12.87
C LEU A 45 5.47 12.13 -14.17
N ALA A 46 5.34 11.49 -15.34
CA ALA A 46 5.45 12.19 -16.62
C ALA A 46 4.37 13.28 -16.79
N CYS A 47 3.17 13.03 -16.27
CA CYS A 47 2.01 13.94 -16.36
C CYS A 47 1.58 14.50 -15.01
N HIS A 48 1.94 13.87 -13.89
CA HIS A 48 1.57 14.29 -12.53
C HIS A 48 2.80 14.50 -11.63
N GLY A 49 3.91 14.94 -12.23
CA GLY A 49 5.18 15.18 -11.55
C GLY A 49 5.67 16.63 -11.66
N PRO A 50 6.99 16.87 -11.44
CA PRO A 50 7.54 18.21 -11.25
C PRO A 50 7.46 19.12 -12.46
N ASP A 51 7.44 18.59 -13.68
CA ASP A 51 7.41 19.38 -14.92
C ASP A 51 6.06 20.10 -15.09
N ALA A 52 6.03 21.40 -14.81
CA ALA A 52 4.82 22.22 -14.92
C ALA A 52 4.27 22.31 -16.35
N ALA A 53 5.12 22.19 -17.38
CA ALA A 53 4.68 22.31 -18.78
C ALA A 53 3.90 21.08 -19.25
N LYS A 54 4.13 19.92 -18.62
CA LYS A 54 3.43 18.66 -18.92
C LYS A 54 2.34 18.31 -17.91
N ARG A 55 2.29 19.03 -16.79
CA ARG A 55 1.45 18.69 -15.64
C ARG A 55 -0.03 18.76 -15.97
N LYS A 56 -0.75 17.71 -15.63
CA LYS A 56 -2.21 17.61 -15.75
C LYS A 56 -2.87 17.81 -14.39
N ALA A 57 -4.02 18.49 -14.39
CA ALA A 57 -4.84 18.79 -13.21
C ALA A 57 -4.09 19.52 -12.07
N ASP A 58 -2.97 20.17 -12.38
CA ASP A 58 -2.01 20.72 -11.40
C ASP A 58 -1.62 19.75 -10.27
N LEU A 59 -1.73 18.44 -10.53
CA LEU A 59 -1.51 17.39 -9.53
C LEU A 59 -0.04 16.99 -9.49
N ARG A 60 0.51 16.92 -8.28
CA ARG A 60 1.86 16.43 -8.00
C ARG A 60 1.80 15.19 -7.11
N LEU A 61 1.93 14.01 -7.73
CA LEU A 61 1.98 12.74 -7.02
C LEU A 61 3.33 12.48 -6.35
N ASP A 62 4.38 13.22 -6.73
CA ASP A 62 5.71 13.13 -6.14
C ASP A 62 5.86 13.87 -4.80
N ILE A 63 4.88 14.70 -4.41
CA ILE A 63 4.87 15.39 -3.11
C ILE A 63 3.58 15.13 -2.33
N PRO A 64 3.68 14.79 -1.03
CA PRO A 64 2.51 14.45 -0.22
C PRO A 64 1.53 15.62 -0.08
N SER A 65 2.02 16.86 0.01
CA SER A 65 1.16 18.03 0.19
C SER A 65 0.18 18.28 -0.96
N SER A 66 0.48 17.81 -2.17
CA SER A 66 -0.43 17.89 -3.33
C SER A 66 -1.24 16.62 -3.47
N ALA A 67 -0.60 15.45 -3.39
CA ALA A 67 -1.28 14.15 -3.53
C ALA A 67 -2.39 13.92 -2.50
N LEU A 68 -2.17 14.39 -1.26
CA LEU A 68 -3.10 14.21 -0.14
C LEU A 68 -4.08 15.38 0.01
N GLN A 69 -3.96 16.43 -0.81
CA GLN A 69 -4.83 17.60 -0.71
C GLN A 69 -6.25 17.22 -1.15
N ARG A 70 -7.22 17.56 -0.29
CA ARG A 70 -8.64 17.44 -0.64
C ARG A 70 -9.07 18.62 -1.51
N ASN A 71 -9.80 18.33 -2.58
CA ASN A 71 -10.47 19.34 -3.39
C ASN A 71 -11.73 19.86 -2.66
N SER A 72 -12.46 20.79 -3.29
CA SER A 72 -13.70 21.36 -2.76
C SER A 72 -14.82 20.35 -2.52
N GLU A 73 -14.75 19.18 -3.15
CA GLU A 73 -15.71 18.08 -3.01
C GLU A 73 -15.26 17.06 -1.94
N GLY A 74 -14.13 17.33 -1.26
CA GLY A 74 -13.59 16.48 -0.22
C GLY A 74 -12.80 15.27 -0.72
N GLN A 75 -12.55 15.14 -2.02
CA GLN A 75 -11.79 14.05 -2.62
C GLN A 75 -10.30 14.39 -2.70
N ALA A 76 -9.42 13.39 -2.61
CA ALA A 76 -7.98 13.56 -2.80
C ALA A 76 -7.46 12.56 -3.84
N ALA A 77 -6.31 12.85 -4.45
CA ALA A 77 -5.67 11.88 -5.33
C ALA A 77 -5.33 10.60 -4.56
N ILE A 78 -4.77 10.76 -3.37
CA ILE A 78 -4.50 9.69 -2.41
C ILE A 78 -5.17 10.05 -1.08
N LEU A 79 -6.04 9.17 -0.60
CA LEU A 79 -6.66 9.26 0.72
C LEU A 79 -6.07 8.18 1.64
N PRO A 80 -5.21 8.54 2.61
CA PRO A 80 -4.59 7.58 3.51
C PRO A 80 -5.62 6.69 4.23
N GLY A 81 -5.40 5.39 4.20
CA GLY A 81 -6.26 4.39 4.81
C GLY A 81 -7.46 3.95 3.97
N ASP A 82 -7.77 4.66 2.87
CA ASP A 82 -8.93 4.34 2.02
C ASP A 82 -8.56 4.34 0.53
N PRO A 83 -8.11 3.19 0.01
CA PRO A 83 -7.82 3.02 -1.41
C PRO A 83 -9.04 3.25 -2.30
N LEU A 84 -10.23 2.80 -1.90
CA LEU A 84 -11.43 2.87 -2.76
C LEU A 84 -11.93 4.30 -2.93
N ALA A 85 -11.77 5.13 -1.91
CA ALA A 85 -12.07 6.56 -1.98
C ALA A 85 -10.95 7.41 -2.61
N SER A 86 -9.79 6.82 -2.91
CA SER A 86 -8.66 7.53 -3.54
C SER A 86 -8.86 7.64 -5.05
N LEU A 87 -8.84 8.86 -5.60
CA LEU A 87 -9.04 9.08 -7.04
C LEU A 87 -7.98 8.35 -7.87
N MET A 88 -6.74 8.23 -7.38
CA MET A 88 -5.67 7.48 -8.04
C MET A 88 -6.08 6.03 -8.33
N VAL A 89 -6.65 5.34 -7.34
CA VAL A 89 -7.08 3.94 -7.48
C VAL A 89 -8.27 3.82 -8.43
N GLN A 90 -9.22 4.75 -8.33
CA GLN A 90 -10.36 4.82 -9.25
C GLN A 90 -9.91 4.98 -10.71
N ARG A 91 -8.89 5.82 -10.95
CA ARG A 91 -8.30 6.05 -12.27
C ARG A 91 -7.51 4.85 -12.79
N MET A 92 -6.78 4.13 -11.94
CA MET A 92 -6.06 2.91 -12.33
C MET A 92 -6.99 1.78 -12.81
N HIS A 93 -8.21 1.74 -12.27
CA HIS A 93 -9.21 0.69 -12.55
C HIS A 93 -10.40 1.17 -13.37
N HIS A 94 -10.35 2.40 -13.91
CA HIS A 94 -11.50 2.96 -14.61
C HIS A 94 -11.89 2.07 -15.81
N PRO A 95 -13.19 1.73 -15.99
CA PRO A 95 -13.63 0.82 -17.05
C PRO A 95 -13.46 1.44 -18.44
N ASP A 96 -13.68 2.75 -18.56
CA ASP A 96 -13.39 3.53 -19.77
C ASP A 96 -11.88 3.74 -19.93
N PRO A 97 -11.25 3.26 -21.03
CA PRO A 97 -9.84 3.47 -21.32
C PRO A 97 -9.43 4.95 -21.42
N GLU A 98 -10.32 5.85 -21.83
CA GLU A 98 -10.00 7.29 -21.98
C GLU A 98 -9.87 7.99 -20.62
N GLU A 99 -10.52 7.46 -19.60
CA GLU A 99 -10.47 7.99 -18.23
C GLU A 99 -9.45 7.22 -17.36
N ARG A 100 -8.92 6.10 -17.86
CA ARG A 100 -7.96 5.23 -17.17
C ARG A 100 -6.58 5.86 -17.16
N MET A 101 -5.86 5.65 -16.05
CA MET A 101 -4.48 6.07 -15.91
C MET A 101 -3.52 4.85 -15.78
N PRO A 102 -2.34 4.90 -16.43
CA PRO A 102 -1.92 5.93 -17.38
C PRO A 102 -2.77 5.91 -18.67
N PRO A 103 -2.83 7.02 -19.41
CA PRO A 103 -3.59 7.10 -20.66
C PRO A 103 -3.06 6.10 -21.69
N THR A 104 -3.97 5.49 -22.47
CA THR A 104 -3.61 4.39 -23.39
C THR A 104 -2.60 4.80 -24.47
N GLU A 105 -2.59 6.06 -24.88
CA GLU A 105 -1.64 6.61 -25.86
C GLU A 105 -0.19 6.64 -25.36
N THR A 106 0.03 6.51 -24.06
CA THR A 106 1.38 6.37 -23.49
C THR A 106 1.99 5.00 -23.77
N GLY A 107 1.17 3.99 -24.09
CA GLY A 107 1.59 2.59 -24.22
C GLY A 107 2.07 1.95 -22.92
N LEU A 108 1.85 2.62 -21.78
CA LEU A 108 2.19 2.11 -20.45
C LEU A 108 0.95 1.46 -19.83
N GLU A 109 1.16 0.40 -19.05
CA GLU A 109 0.11 -0.23 -18.26
C GLU A 109 0.68 -0.68 -16.91
N LEU A 110 -0.11 -0.52 -15.84
CA LEU A 110 0.25 -1.11 -14.55
C LEU A 110 -0.04 -2.61 -14.57
N THR A 111 0.89 -3.40 -14.05
CA THR A 111 0.60 -4.81 -13.77
C THR A 111 -0.37 -4.93 -12.59
N ARG A 112 -0.97 -6.11 -12.44
CA ARG A 112 -1.86 -6.39 -11.31
C ARG A 112 -1.14 -6.18 -9.97
N GLU A 113 0.10 -6.67 -9.86
CA GLU A 113 0.93 -6.58 -8.66
C GLU A 113 1.28 -5.13 -8.32
N GLU A 114 1.52 -4.29 -9.33
CA GLU A 114 1.79 -2.86 -9.14
C GLU A 114 0.56 -2.12 -8.60
N LYS A 115 -0.63 -2.43 -9.14
CA LYS A 115 -1.89 -1.88 -8.62
C LYS A 115 -2.15 -2.32 -7.18
N GLU A 116 -1.97 -3.61 -6.89
CA GLU A 116 -2.10 -4.18 -5.55
C GLU A 116 -1.12 -3.53 -4.56
N SER A 117 0.13 -3.27 -4.99
CA SER A 117 1.15 -2.59 -4.18
C SER A 117 0.74 -1.16 -3.82
N ILE A 118 0.23 -0.40 -4.80
CA ILE A 118 -0.27 0.97 -4.57
C ILE A 118 -1.46 0.95 -3.58
N GLU A 119 -2.42 0.06 -3.80
CA GLU A 119 -3.59 -0.06 -2.91
C GLU A 119 -3.19 -0.46 -1.49
N ALA A 120 -2.25 -1.39 -1.33
CA ALA A 120 -1.72 -1.78 -0.03
C ALA A 120 -1.03 -0.60 0.66
N TRP A 121 -0.14 0.10 -0.02
CA TRP A 121 0.51 1.29 0.53
C TRP A 121 -0.48 2.38 0.94
N ILE A 122 -1.53 2.63 0.14
CA ILE A 122 -2.58 3.58 0.52
C ILE A 122 -3.33 3.10 1.76
N ARG A 123 -3.69 1.83 1.82
CA ARG A 123 -4.37 1.21 2.98
C ARG A 123 -3.54 1.29 4.25
N GLU A 124 -2.22 1.20 4.13
CA GLU A 124 -1.25 1.33 5.22
C GLU A 124 -1.00 2.79 5.65
N GLY A 125 -1.64 3.76 4.99
CA GLY A 125 -1.60 5.18 5.36
C GLY A 125 -0.81 6.06 4.40
N ALA A 126 -0.41 5.55 3.24
CA ALA A 126 0.26 6.29 2.16
C ALA A 126 1.46 7.13 2.65
N THR A 127 2.29 6.55 3.52
CA THR A 127 3.44 7.27 4.08
C THR A 127 4.49 7.50 3.00
N TYR A 128 4.83 8.77 2.76
CA TYR A 128 5.93 9.15 1.87
C TYR A 128 7.25 9.11 2.62
N GLU A 129 8.28 8.60 1.97
CA GLU A 129 9.64 8.59 2.49
C GLU A 129 10.51 9.63 1.77
N LYS A 130 11.55 10.12 2.44
CA LYS A 130 12.59 10.90 1.76
C LYS A 130 13.33 10.01 0.78
N HIS A 131 13.87 10.60 -0.28
CA HIS A 131 14.67 9.83 -1.23
C HIS A 131 15.89 9.24 -0.52
N TRP A 132 16.19 7.96 -0.78
CA TRP A 132 17.28 7.20 -0.15
C TRP A 132 18.65 7.88 -0.20
N ALA A 133 18.90 8.77 -1.16
CA ALA A 133 20.16 9.51 -1.29
C ALA A 133 20.38 10.52 -0.15
N PHE A 134 19.32 10.84 0.59
CA PHE A 134 19.35 11.74 1.75
C PHE A 134 19.12 11.01 3.08
N GLU A 135 19.01 9.68 3.04
CA GLU A 135 18.95 8.83 4.22
C GLU A 135 20.32 8.20 4.47
N ALA A 136 20.72 8.07 5.73
CA ALA A 136 21.98 7.42 6.06
C ALA A 136 21.91 5.92 5.69
N PRO A 137 22.95 5.33 5.06
CA PRO A 137 22.98 3.90 4.80
C PRO A 137 22.80 3.11 6.10
N LYS A 138 21.89 2.12 6.09
CA LYS A 138 21.78 1.19 7.21
C LYS A 138 23.00 0.28 7.22
N GLU A 139 23.69 0.18 8.36
CA GLU A 139 24.75 -0.80 8.53
C GLU A 139 24.15 -2.21 8.50
N ILE A 140 24.62 -3.04 7.57
CA ILE A 140 24.28 -4.46 7.51
C ILE A 140 25.45 -5.23 8.12
N GLN A 141 25.17 -6.08 9.11
CA GLN A 141 26.20 -6.97 9.64
C GLN A 141 26.60 -7.99 8.56
N PRO A 142 27.90 -8.12 8.23
CA PRO A 142 28.33 -9.12 7.26
C PRO A 142 27.96 -10.54 7.76
N PRO A 143 27.62 -11.46 6.84
CA PRO A 143 27.38 -12.85 7.21
C PRO A 143 28.61 -13.42 7.93
N SER A 144 28.37 -14.27 8.93
CA SER A 144 29.41 -14.94 9.73
C SER A 144 30.22 -15.96 8.93
#